data_AF-A0A0F8ZZD3-F1
#
_entry.id   AF-A0A0F8ZZD3-F1
#
_cell.length_a   1.000
_cell.length_b   1.000
_cell.length_c   1.000
_cell.angle_alpha   90.00
_cell.angle_beta   90.00
_cell.angle_gamma   90.00
#
_symmetry.space_group_name_H-M   'P 1'
#
loop_
_entity.id
_entity.type
_entity.pdbx_description
1 polymer ?
#
loop_
_entity_poly.entity_id
_entity_poly.type
_entity_poly.pdbx_seq_one_letter_code
_entity_poly.pdbx_strand_id
1 'polypeptide(L)'
;YFDALGEDDTPMQVRFKEARDQRDTLLDETPAYMAGVDGDTIDNLLDDTKAYLDSVGSQWGLARYIQWLYYQGEQYQTNEWAIAYWVAAGERDQVTNPERTQMVMENPDMVMFYSGLFRGLTDEGQQGFIARYGVNFLSKSLREEFVEPGALTQQSDTELFQSQPLFQ
;
A
#
# COMPACT_ATOMS: atom_id res chain seq x y z
N TYR A 1 -15.92 -45.20 -15.90
CA TYR A 1 -16.30 -43.77 -15.82
C TYR A 1 -15.22 -42.98 -15.06
N PHE A 2 -13.94 -43.31 -15.25
CA PHE A 2 -12.78 -42.65 -14.60
C PHE A 2 -11.50 -42.81 -15.44
N ASP A 3 -11.63 -42.67 -16.76
CA ASP A 3 -10.51 -42.52 -17.68
C ASP A 3 -10.88 -41.41 -18.65
N ALA A 4 -10.51 -40.17 -18.32
CA ALA A 4 -10.39 -38.99 -19.19
C ALA A 4 -10.65 -37.69 -18.41
N LEU A 5 -9.64 -37.22 -17.68
CA LEU A 5 -9.37 -35.78 -17.55
C LEU A 5 -7.85 -35.67 -17.49
N GLY A 6 -7.27 -35.10 -18.55
CA GLY A 6 -5.86 -35.18 -18.91
C GLY A 6 -4.90 -34.65 -17.85
N GLU A 7 -3.68 -35.17 -17.92
CA GLU A 7 -2.53 -34.91 -17.05
C GLU A 7 -1.95 -33.49 -17.19
N ASP A 8 -2.58 -32.60 -17.96
CA ASP A 8 -2.10 -31.24 -18.18
C ASP A 8 -2.87 -30.26 -17.29
N ASP A 9 -2.14 -29.54 -16.44
CA ASP A 9 -2.66 -28.39 -15.72
C ASP A 9 -3.34 -27.43 -16.71
N THR A 10 -4.51 -26.92 -16.34
CA THR A 10 -5.13 -25.81 -17.08
C THR A 10 -4.17 -24.62 -17.13
N PRO A 11 -4.24 -23.74 -18.15
CA PRO A 11 -3.39 -22.55 -18.21
C PRO A 11 -3.43 -21.68 -16.94
N MET A 12 -4.58 -21.69 -16.24
CA MET A 12 -4.73 -21.01 -14.96
C MET A 12 -3.98 -21.70 -13.82
N GLN A 13 -3.97 -23.04 -13.79
CA GLN A 13 -3.23 -23.81 -12.79
C GLN A 13 -1.72 -23.69 -12.97
N VAL A 14 -1.22 -23.65 -14.21
CA VAL A 14 0.20 -23.39 -14.50
C VAL A 14 0.58 -22.00 -14.00
N ARG A 15 -0.17 -20.96 -14.39
CA ARG A 15 0.07 -19.58 -13.91
C ARG A 15 0.00 -19.45 -12.39
N PHE A 16 -0.95 -20.16 -11.77
CA PHE A 16 -1.08 -20.19 -10.32
C PHE A 16 0.14 -20.82 -9.64
N LYS A 17 0.70 -21.91 -10.20
CA LYS A 17 1.93 -22.55 -9.69
C LYS A 17 3.15 -21.63 -9.85
N GLU A 18 3.34 -21.05 -11.04
CA GLU A 18 4.44 -20.11 -11.33
C GLU A 18 4.40 -18.87 -10.43
N ALA A 19 3.23 -18.26 -10.26
CA ALA A 19 3.05 -17.09 -9.40
C ALA A 19 3.28 -17.42 -7.91
N ARG A 20 2.91 -18.63 -7.48
CA ARG A 20 3.16 -19.10 -6.11
C ARG A 20 4.66 -19.30 -5.83
N ASP A 21 5.40 -19.82 -6.80
CA ASP A 21 6.83 -20.07 -6.64
C ASP A 21 7.65 -18.76 -6.68
N GLN A 22 7.26 -17.80 -7.53
CA GLN A 22 7.84 -16.45 -7.55
C GLN A 22 7.59 -15.69 -6.24
N ARG A 23 6.36 -15.77 -5.74
CA ARG A 23 5.95 -15.21 -4.44
C ARG A 23 6.88 -15.61 -3.30
N ASP A 24 7.18 -16.90 -3.17
CA ASP A 24 7.94 -17.42 -2.04
C ASP A 24 9.39 -16.91 -2.05
N THR A 25 9.91 -16.58 -3.23
CA THR A 25 11.25 -16.00 -3.39
C THR A 25 11.26 -14.48 -3.13
N LEU A 26 10.19 -13.78 -3.54
CA LEU A 26 10.17 -12.32 -3.57
C LEU A 26 9.78 -11.66 -2.23
N LEU A 27 9.00 -12.34 -1.40
CA LEU A 27 8.45 -11.78 -0.16
C LEU A 27 9.41 -11.77 1.03
N ASP A 28 10.31 -12.74 1.11
CA ASP A 28 11.30 -12.78 2.18
C ASP A 28 12.38 -11.69 2.02
N GLU A 29 12.52 -11.12 0.81
CA GLU A 29 13.64 -10.24 0.47
C GLU A 29 13.27 -8.76 0.27
N THR A 30 11.98 -8.42 0.04
CA THR A 30 11.59 -7.04 -0.34
C THR A 30 10.66 -6.36 0.68
N PRO A 31 11.19 -5.44 1.52
CA PRO A 31 10.42 -4.69 2.51
C PRO A 31 9.29 -3.85 1.92
N ALA A 32 8.23 -3.63 2.70
CA ALA A 32 7.06 -2.84 2.30
C ALA A 32 7.40 -1.36 2.11
N TYR A 33 8.17 -0.83 3.05
CA TYR A 33 8.61 0.55 3.05
C TYR A 33 10.07 0.66 2.61
N MET A 34 10.46 1.86 2.23
CA MET A 34 11.84 2.16 1.85
C MET A 34 12.82 1.88 3.00
N ALA A 35 14.11 1.81 2.65
CA ALA A 35 15.22 1.74 3.60
C ALA A 35 15.19 0.53 4.55
N GLY A 36 14.64 -0.61 4.11
CA GLY A 36 14.72 -1.86 4.89
C GLY A 36 13.69 -1.97 6.00
N VAL A 37 12.77 -1.03 6.12
CA VAL A 37 11.87 -0.94 7.27
C VAL A 37 10.65 -1.82 7.08
N ASP A 38 10.38 -2.62 8.10
CA ASP A 38 9.28 -3.57 8.14
C ASP A 38 7.92 -2.89 8.41
N GLY A 39 6.88 -3.46 7.83
CA GLY A 39 5.50 -2.99 7.94
C GLY A 39 5.00 -3.01 9.38
N ASP A 40 5.17 -4.16 10.04
CA ASP A 40 4.67 -4.38 11.40
C ASP A 40 5.38 -3.46 12.41
N THR A 41 6.67 -3.17 12.19
CA THR A 41 7.41 -2.19 13.01
C THR A 41 6.75 -0.81 12.99
N ILE A 42 6.34 -0.33 11.81
CA ILE A 42 5.70 0.98 11.68
C ILE A 42 4.29 0.99 12.28
N ASP A 43 3.50 -0.05 12.01
CA ASP A 43 2.14 -0.16 12.55
C ASP A 43 2.16 -0.20 14.09
N ASN A 44 3.05 -0.99 14.68
CA ASN A 44 3.25 -1.02 16.14
C ASN A 44 3.67 0.34 16.69
N LEU A 45 4.60 1.04 16.02
CA LEU A 45 5.05 2.37 16.46
C LEU A 45 3.91 3.40 16.45
N LEU A 46 3.06 3.39 15.43
CA LEU A 46 1.89 4.27 15.33
C LEU A 46 0.85 3.95 16.41
N ASP A 47 0.55 2.67 16.63
CA ASP A 47 -0.40 2.20 17.63
C ASP A 47 0.08 2.51 19.06
N ASP A 48 1.34 2.24 19.37
CA ASP A 48 1.95 2.56 20.67
C ASP A 48 1.94 4.07 20.93
N THR A 49 2.26 4.86 19.90
CA THR A 49 2.22 6.33 20.00
C THR A 49 0.81 6.84 20.25
N LYS A 50 -0.18 6.29 19.57
CA LYS A 50 -1.60 6.60 19.78
C LYS A 50 -2.04 6.23 21.19
N ALA A 51 -1.72 5.02 21.64
CA ALA A 51 -2.05 4.54 22.99
C ALA A 51 -1.40 5.41 24.07
N TYR A 52 -0.16 5.85 23.88
CA TYR A 52 0.51 6.77 24.78
C TYR A 52 -0.24 8.11 24.86
N LEU A 53 -0.59 8.72 23.73
CA LEU A 53 -1.32 9.99 23.69
C LEU A 53 -2.67 9.91 24.41
N ASP A 54 -3.40 8.81 24.20
CA ASP A 54 -4.67 8.55 24.86
C ASP A 54 -4.47 8.39 26.39
N SER A 55 -3.41 7.68 26.82
CA SER A 55 -3.12 7.43 28.23
C SER A 55 -2.83 8.70 29.04
N VAL A 56 -2.21 9.70 28.41
CA VAL A 56 -1.87 10.99 29.04
C VAL A 56 -2.96 12.05 28.84
N GLY A 57 -4.08 11.70 28.20
CA GLY A 57 -5.17 12.64 27.90
C GLY A 57 -4.76 13.76 26.94
N SER A 58 -3.83 13.49 26.04
CA SER A 58 -3.32 14.48 25.10
C SER A 58 -4.41 14.96 24.16
N GLN A 59 -4.40 16.27 23.85
CA GLN A 59 -5.24 16.85 22.81
C GLN A 59 -4.57 16.83 21.43
N TRP A 60 -3.33 16.34 21.35
CA TRP A 60 -2.58 16.33 20.10
C TRP A 60 -3.00 15.16 19.23
N GLY A 61 -3.23 15.43 17.94
CA GLY A 61 -3.38 14.38 16.94
C GLY A 61 -2.06 13.64 16.71
N LEU A 62 -2.14 12.34 16.41
CA LEU A 62 -1.01 11.44 16.17
C LEU A 62 0.02 12.03 15.21
N ALA A 63 -0.40 12.44 14.01
CA ALA A 63 0.47 13.02 12.99
C ALA A 63 1.24 14.26 13.48
N ARG A 64 0.55 15.17 14.19
CA ARG A 64 1.15 16.38 14.75
C ARG A 64 2.17 16.06 15.84
N TYR A 65 1.90 15.04 16.65
CA TYR A 65 2.81 14.59 17.70
C TYR A 65 4.06 13.93 17.13
N ILE A 66 3.91 13.04 16.14
CA ILE A 66 5.02 12.42 15.44
C ILE A 66 5.89 13.46 14.75
N GLN A 67 5.28 14.43 14.05
CA GLN A 67 6.01 15.55 13.44
C GLN A 67 6.82 16.34 14.48
N TRP A 68 6.22 16.64 15.62
CA TRP A 68 6.92 17.34 16.69
C TRP A 68 8.10 16.52 17.22
N LEU A 69 7.92 15.22 17.47
CA LEU A 69 8.98 14.31 17.93
C LEU A 69 10.14 14.27 16.93
N TYR A 70 9.85 14.13 15.64
CA TYR A 70 10.86 14.12 14.57
C TYR A 70 11.79 15.36 14.62
N TYR A 71 11.26 16.52 14.99
CA TYR A 71 12.03 17.76 15.14
C TYR A 71 12.66 17.96 16.54
N GLN A 72 12.37 17.12 17.55
CA GLN A 72 12.92 17.29 18.90
C GLN A 72 14.35 16.78 19.07
N GLY A 73 14.83 15.86 18.24
CA GLY A 73 16.21 15.36 18.36
C GLY A 73 16.54 14.18 17.47
N GLU A 74 17.84 13.91 17.32
CA GLU A 74 18.39 12.87 16.44
C GLU A 74 17.84 11.46 16.73
N GLN A 75 17.44 11.17 17.97
CA GLN A 75 16.83 9.89 18.35
C GLN A 75 15.51 9.60 17.63
N TYR A 76 14.84 10.63 17.08
CA TYR A 76 13.60 10.51 16.31
C TYR A 76 13.80 10.78 14.81
N GLN A 77 15.04 10.96 14.36
CA GLN A 77 15.39 11.15 12.95
C GLN A 77 15.84 9.83 12.31
N THR A 78 15.28 8.71 12.78
CA THR A 78 15.54 7.38 12.22
C THR A 78 14.63 7.11 11.02
N ASN A 79 14.98 6.11 10.20
CA ASN A 79 14.16 5.70 9.05
C ASN A 79 12.73 5.34 9.49
N GLU A 80 12.58 4.65 10.62
CA GLU A 80 11.28 4.26 11.19
C GLU A 80 10.40 5.48 11.49
N TRP A 81 10.95 6.51 12.15
CA TRP A 81 10.22 7.73 12.47
C TRP A 81 9.94 8.60 11.25
N ALA A 82 10.84 8.63 10.27
CA ALA A 82 10.61 9.31 8.99
C ALA A 82 9.46 8.64 8.22
N ILE A 83 9.41 7.29 8.21
CA ILE A 83 8.32 6.55 7.57
C ILE A 83 7.02 6.74 8.33
N ALA A 84 7.03 6.60 9.66
CA ALA A 84 5.85 6.83 10.49
C ALA A 84 5.27 8.24 10.33
N TYR A 85 6.13 9.25 10.14
CA TYR A 85 5.71 10.62 9.83
C TYR A 85 4.88 10.69 8.55
N TRP A 86 5.39 10.18 7.43
CA TRP A 86 4.68 10.22 6.15
C TRP A 86 3.41 9.35 6.17
N VAL A 87 3.47 8.18 6.81
CA VAL A 87 2.29 7.31 6.99
C VAL A 87 1.21 7.99 7.81
N ALA A 88 1.56 8.64 8.93
CA ALA A 88 0.60 9.35 9.77
C ALA A 88 0.04 10.62 9.11
N ALA A 89 0.80 11.25 8.20
CA ALA A 89 0.35 12.37 7.40
C ALA A 89 -0.60 11.97 6.26
N GLY A 90 -0.75 10.66 5.97
CA GLY A 90 -1.56 10.16 4.86
C GLY A 90 -0.81 10.07 3.52
N GLU A 91 0.49 10.32 3.51
CA GLU A 91 1.35 10.42 2.32
C GLU A 91 2.21 9.14 2.20
N ARG A 92 1.55 7.97 2.19
CA ARG A 92 2.23 6.65 2.23
C ARG A 92 3.03 6.35 0.95
N ASP A 93 2.60 6.93 -0.16
CA ASP A 93 3.27 6.87 -1.45
C ASP A 93 4.72 7.38 -1.40
N GLN A 94 5.00 8.37 -0.53
CA GLN A 94 6.33 8.95 -0.36
C GLN A 94 7.36 7.99 0.26
N VAL A 95 6.89 6.92 0.91
CA VAL A 95 7.73 6.00 1.69
C VAL A 95 7.57 4.54 1.28
N THR A 96 6.74 4.26 0.28
CA THR A 96 6.54 2.93 -0.26
C THR A 96 7.76 2.49 -1.07
N ASN A 97 8.17 1.23 -0.93
CA ASN A 97 9.31 0.69 -1.69
C ASN A 97 9.00 0.60 -3.21
N PRO A 98 9.73 1.32 -4.07
CA PRO A 98 9.50 1.29 -5.52
C PRO A 98 9.76 -0.09 -6.15
N GLU A 99 10.72 -0.85 -5.63
CA GLU A 99 11.04 -2.19 -6.15
C GLU A 99 9.86 -3.15 -5.93
N ARG A 100 9.23 -3.04 -4.76
CA ARG A 100 8.02 -3.81 -4.42
C ARG A 100 6.84 -3.41 -5.31
N THR A 101 6.68 -2.12 -5.57
CA THR A 101 5.69 -1.60 -6.53
C THR A 101 5.93 -2.13 -7.94
N GLN A 102 7.17 -2.08 -8.42
CA GLN A 102 7.52 -2.53 -9.76
C GLN A 102 7.32 -4.04 -9.93
N MET A 103 7.65 -4.84 -8.92
CA MET A 103 7.44 -6.28 -8.91
C MET A 103 5.97 -6.66 -9.16
N VAL A 104 5.02 -5.94 -8.56
CA VAL A 104 3.58 -6.13 -8.79
C VAL A 104 3.21 -5.77 -10.22
N MET A 105 3.77 -4.69 -10.75
CA MET A 105 3.51 -4.24 -12.11
C MET A 105 4.09 -5.19 -13.17
N GLU A 106 5.17 -5.91 -12.86
CA GLU A 106 5.80 -6.89 -13.75
C GLU A 106 5.16 -8.28 -13.63
N ASN A 107 4.61 -8.64 -12.46
CA ASN A 107 4.04 -9.95 -12.18
C ASN A 107 2.60 -9.83 -11.61
N PRO A 108 1.59 -9.53 -12.46
CA PRO A 108 0.24 -9.23 -11.99
C PRO A 108 -0.44 -10.38 -11.25
N ASP A 109 -0.07 -11.63 -11.55
CA ASP A 109 -0.62 -12.82 -10.87
C ASP A 109 -0.32 -12.85 -9.36
N MET A 110 0.71 -12.13 -8.87
CA MET A 110 1.02 -12.03 -7.45
C MET A 110 -0.11 -11.39 -6.63
N VAL A 111 -0.91 -10.52 -7.24
CA VAL A 111 -2.02 -9.82 -6.57
C VAL A 111 -3.12 -10.79 -6.11
N MET A 112 -3.28 -11.93 -6.79
CA MET A 112 -4.25 -12.96 -6.40
C MET A 112 -3.97 -13.53 -5.01
N PHE A 113 -2.71 -13.53 -4.59
CA PHE A 113 -2.26 -14.03 -3.29
C PHE A 113 -2.01 -12.91 -2.28
N TYR A 114 -1.67 -11.70 -2.76
CA TYR A 114 -1.29 -10.57 -1.90
C TYR A 114 -2.04 -9.30 -2.28
N SER A 115 -3.31 -9.27 -1.92
CA SER A 115 -4.15 -8.07 -2.05
C SER A 115 -3.50 -6.82 -1.43
N GLY A 116 -2.74 -6.96 -0.36
CA GLY A 116 -1.99 -5.88 0.29
C GLY A 116 -0.93 -5.23 -0.62
N LEU A 117 -0.29 -5.98 -1.52
CA LEU A 117 0.66 -5.42 -2.48
C LEU A 117 -0.01 -4.47 -3.46
N PHE A 118 -1.19 -4.85 -3.92
CA PHE A 118 -2.00 -3.99 -4.78
C PHE A 118 -2.48 -2.73 -4.05
N ARG A 119 -2.93 -2.87 -2.80
CA ARG A 119 -3.32 -1.73 -1.94
C ARG A 119 -2.16 -0.81 -1.57
N GLY A 120 -0.94 -1.33 -1.59
CA GLY A 120 0.28 -0.55 -1.36
C GLY A 120 0.72 0.27 -2.57
N LEU A 121 0.15 0.02 -3.75
CA LEU A 121 0.39 0.88 -4.92
C LEU A 121 -0.26 2.25 -4.70
N THR A 122 0.37 3.28 -5.26
CA THR A 122 -0.25 4.61 -5.39
C THR A 122 -1.54 4.52 -6.22
N ASP A 123 -2.44 5.49 -6.08
CA ASP A 123 -3.68 5.53 -6.88
C ASP A 123 -3.39 5.47 -8.39
N GLU A 124 -2.37 6.19 -8.85
CA GLU A 124 -1.89 6.15 -10.23
C GLU A 124 -1.37 4.76 -10.62
N GLY A 125 -0.65 4.09 -9.72
CA GLY A 125 -0.16 2.72 -9.91
C GLY A 125 -1.31 1.71 -10.00
N GLN A 126 -2.32 1.82 -9.15
CA GLN A 126 -3.52 0.98 -9.18
C GLN A 126 -4.31 1.20 -10.47
N GLN A 127 -4.51 2.45 -10.88
CA GLN A 127 -5.16 2.79 -12.15
C GLN A 127 -4.36 2.26 -13.35
N GLY A 128 -3.04 2.44 -13.36
CA GLY A 128 -2.16 1.93 -14.40
C GLY A 128 -2.19 0.40 -14.49
N PHE A 129 -2.20 -0.29 -13.35
CA PHE A 129 -2.33 -1.74 -13.28
C PHE A 129 -3.66 -2.20 -13.88
N ILE A 130 -4.78 -1.63 -13.44
CA ILE A 130 -6.11 -1.99 -13.93
C ILE A 130 -6.25 -1.68 -15.42
N ALA A 131 -5.77 -0.53 -15.87
CA ALA A 131 -5.82 -0.15 -17.29
C ALA A 131 -5.04 -1.12 -18.18
N ARG A 132 -3.91 -1.65 -17.68
CA ARG A 132 -3.02 -2.54 -18.44
C ARG A 132 -3.41 -4.02 -18.36
N TYR A 133 -3.82 -4.49 -17.19
CA TYR A 133 -4.01 -5.92 -16.90
C TYR A 133 -5.47 -6.29 -16.60
N GLY A 134 -6.34 -5.31 -16.34
CA GLY A 134 -7.71 -5.53 -15.91
C GLY A 134 -7.81 -6.08 -14.48
N VAL A 135 -9.04 -6.39 -14.06
CA VAL A 135 -9.35 -6.81 -12.68
C VAL A 135 -9.24 -8.32 -12.43
N ASN A 136 -8.85 -9.11 -13.44
CA ASN A 136 -8.85 -10.57 -13.38
C ASN A 136 -7.83 -11.14 -12.39
N PHE A 137 -6.80 -10.36 -12.08
CA PHE A 137 -5.72 -10.68 -11.15
C PHE A 137 -6.01 -10.24 -9.71
N LEU A 138 -7.11 -9.51 -9.50
CA LEU A 138 -7.54 -9.10 -8.16
C LEU A 138 -8.29 -10.24 -7.47
N SER A 139 -8.21 -10.31 -6.14
CA SER A 139 -9.06 -11.22 -5.37
C SER A 139 -10.53 -10.88 -5.56
N LYS A 140 -11.45 -11.82 -5.32
CA LYS A 140 -12.89 -11.55 -5.43
C LYS A 140 -13.31 -10.32 -4.60
N SER A 141 -12.83 -10.24 -3.36
CA SER A 141 -13.10 -9.12 -2.46
C SER A 141 -12.59 -7.78 -2.98
N LEU A 142 -11.37 -7.75 -3.54
CA LEU A 142 -10.85 -6.55 -4.19
C LEU A 142 -11.69 -6.19 -5.42
N ARG A 143 -12.04 -7.16 -6.26
CA ARG A 143 -12.92 -6.88 -7.42
C ARG A 143 -14.23 -6.28 -6.97
N GLU A 144 -14.87 -6.80 -5.94
CA GLU A 144 -16.13 -6.26 -5.41
C GLU A 144 -15.95 -4.82 -4.89
N GLU A 145 -14.85 -4.54 -4.18
CA GLU A 145 -14.46 -3.19 -3.75
C GLU A 145 -14.30 -2.20 -4.92
N PHE A 146 -13.83 -2.65 -6.08
CA PHE A 146 -13.63 -1.82 -7.28
C PHE A 146 -14.79 -1.84 -8.30
N VAL A 147 -15.63 -2.88 -8.29
CA VAL A 147 -16.75 -3.10 -9.24
C VAL A 147 -18.06 -2.51 -8.71
N GLU A 148 -18.24 -2.35 -7.39
CA GLU A 148 -19.28 -1.46 -6.88
C GLU A 148 -18.92 0.00 -7.21
N PRO A 149 -19.74 0.70 -8.01
CA PRO A 149 -19.25 1.74 -8.91
C PRO A 149 -19.00 3.06 -8.18
N GLY A 150 -17.77 3.58 -8.30
CA GLY A 150 -17.49 4.99 -7.98
C GLY A 150 -16.02 5.37 -7.77
N ALA A 151 -15.14 4.42 -7.43
CA ALA A 151 -13.78 4.78 -7.01
C ALA A 151 -12.87 5.33 -8.13
N LEU A 152 -13.22 5.15 -9.41
CA LEU A 152 -12.34 5.48 -10.54
C LEU A 152 -12.99 6.25 -11.71
N THR A 153 -14.04 7.03 -11.44
CA THR A 153 -14.53 8.03 -12.42
C THR A 153 -14.66 9.40 -11.78
N GLN A 154 -13.83 10.33 -12.28
CA GLN A 154 -13.86 11.78 -12.10
C GLN A 154 -13.53 12.33 -10.70
N GLN A 155 -12.26 12.73 -10.50
CA GLN A 155 -12.02 14.10 -10.03
C GLN A 155 -12.46 15.05 -11.15
N SER A 156 -13.76 15.33 -11.21
CA SER A 156 -14.29 16.48 -11.93
C SER A 156 -14.10 17.71 -11.03
N ASP A 157 -13.41 18.72 -11.57
CA ASP A 157 -13.37 20.11 -11.12
C ASP A 157 -12.90 20.39 -9.69
N THR A 158 -11.59 20.26 -9.48
CA THR A 158 -10.91 20.95 -8.38
C THR A 158 -10.39 22.32 -8.85
N GLU A 159 -11.28 23.28 -9.10
CA GLU A 159 -10.96 24.68 -8.76
C GLU A 159 -11.12 24.85 -7.24
N LEU A 160 -10.19 24.30 -6.43
CA LEU A 160 -10.24 24.46 -4.96
C LEU A 160 -9.34 25.56 -4.40
N PHE A 161 -8.65 26.35 -5.22
CA PHE A 161 -7.92 27.52 -4.71
C PHE A 161 -7.92 28.69 -5.69
N GLN A 162 -8.93 29.56 -5.60
CA GLN A 162 -8.68 30.98 -5.85
C GLN A 162 -8.09 31.57 -4.57
N SER A 163 -6.80 31.85 -4.58
CA SER A 163 -6.12 32.58 -3.51
C SER A 163 -6.66 34.01 -3.46
N GLN A 164 -7.55 34.28 -2.50
CA GLN A 164 -7.75 35.67 -2.07
C GLN A 164 -6.69 36.00 -1.01
N PRO A 165 -5.92 37.08 -1.19
CA PRO A 165 -4.98 37.53 -0.16
C PRO A 165 -5.77 37.99 1.07
N LEU A 166 -5.65 37.25 2.17
CA LEU A 166 -5.97 37.76 3.49
C LEU A 166 -4.84 38.70 3.88
N PHE A 167 -5.05 40.00 3.69
CA PHE A 167 -4.52 41.18 4.41
C PHE A 167 -4.50 42.38 3.43
N GLN A 168 -5.32 43.40 3.74
CA GLN A 168 -5.16 44.78 3.28
C GLN A 168 -4.50 45.61 4.39
#